data_AF-A0A060W1D6-F1
#
_entry.id   AF-A0A060W1D6-F1
#
_cell.length_a   1.000
_cell.length_b   1.000
_cell.length_c   1.000
_cell.angle_alpha   90.00
_cell.angle_beta   90.00
_cell.angle_gamma   90.00
#
_symmetry.space_group_name_H-M   'P 1'
#
loop_
_entity.id
_entity.type
_entity.pdbx_description
1 polymer ?
#
loop_
_entity_poly.entity_id
_entity_poly.type
_entity_poly.pdbx_seq_one_letter_code
_entity_poly.pdbx_strand_id
1 'polypeptide(L)'
;MERLYIHLKQASLSPIGDRKPSTKRDFRASFIKRCKNQDVNEKLHLIRTLNSTLKAKEADLLTIEQVLSDPDLTSPRFREWKDANTPLLQEICLKHVHQVAAQVEPSAAAANAIAVSFVETSL
;
A
#
# COMPACT_ATOMS: atom_id res chain seq x y z
N MET A 1 27.16 7.08 -34.26
CA MET A 1 26.75 6.83 -32.86
C MET A 1 25.68 5.74 -32.74
N GLU A 2 24.64 5.73 -33.57
CA GLU A 2 23.54 4.76 -33.48
C GLU A 2 23.96 3.28 -33.56
N ARG A 3 24.88 2.93 -34.48
CA ARG A 3 25.38 1.56 -34.63
C ARG A 3 26.01 1.00 -33.35
N LEU A 4 26.73 1.84 -32.60
CA LEU A 4 27.34 1.46 -31.33
C LEU A 4 26.28 1.10 -30.28
N TYR A 5 25.22 1.90 -30.16
CA TYR A 5 24.12 1.64 -29.23
C TYR A 5 23.37 0.34 -29.59
N ILE A 6 23.18 0.07 -30.88
CA ILE A 6 22.55 -1.17 -31.35
C ILE A 6 23.39 -2.40 -30.98
N HIS A 7 24.70 -2.35 -31.19
CA HIS A 7 25.59 -3.47 -30.84
C HIS A 7 25.72 -3.67 -29.32
N LEU A 8 25.78 -2.59 -28.54
CA LEU A 8 25.76 -2.67 -27.07
C LEU A 8 24.46 -3.30 -26.57
N LYS A 9 23.31 -2.89 -27.14
CA LYS A 9 22.00 -3.48 -26.85
C LYS A 9 21.96 -4.97 -27.20
N GLN A 10 22.48 -5.37 -28.36
CA GLN A 10 22.61 -6.79 -28.75
C GLN A 10 23.48 -7.60 -27.78
N ALA A 11 24.56 -6.99 -27.27
CA ALA A 11 25.43 -7.59 -26.26
C ALA A 11 24.86 -7.54 -24.82
N SER A 12 23.64 -7.00 -24.63
CA SER A 12 23.04 -6.77 -23.30
C SER A 12 23.89 -5.89 -22.38
N LEU A 13 24.49 -4.83 -22.95
CA LEU A 13 25.36 -3.88 -22.28
C LEU A 13 24.81 -2.46 -22.35
N SER A 14 25.03 -1.69 -21.28
CA SER A 14 24.84 -0.24 -21.19
C SER A 14 26.00 0.47 -21.91
N PRO A 15 25.83 1.74 -22.36
CA PRO A 15 26.93 2.58 -22.84
C PRO A 15 28.12 2.71 -21.88
N ILE A 16 27.91 2.44 -20.58
CA ILE A 16 28.93 2.44 -19.53
C ILE A 16 29.50 1.04 -19.21
N GLY A 17 29.03 0.00 -19.90
CA GLY A 17 29.49 -1.39 -19.71
C GLY A 17 28.65 -2.21 -18.73
N ASP A 18 27.67 -1.61 -18.05
CA ASP A 18 26.79 -2.36 -17.14
C ASP A 18 25.94 -3.38 -17.90
N ARG A 19 25.84 -4.59 -17.34
CA ARG A 19 25.01 -5.65 -17.92
C ARG A 19 23.52 -5.31 -17.77
N LYS A 20 22.87 -4.91 -18.85
CA LYS A 20 21.44 -4.57 -18.90
C LYS A 20 20.69 -5.69 -19.62
N PRO A 21 19.70 -6.35 -18.98
CA PRO A 21 18.88 -7.33 -19.66
C PRO A 21 18.24 -6.67 -20.89
N SER A 22 18.59 -7.16 -22.09
CA SER A 22 18.14 -6.54 -23.33
C SER A 22 17.18 -7.40 -24.14
N THR A 23 17.03 -8.68 -23.78
CA THR A 23 16.05 -9.58 -24.41
C THR A 23 14.99 -10.05 -23.42
N LYS A 24 13.79 -10.38 -23.93
CA LYS A 24 12.70 -11.00 -23.14
C LYS A 24 13.18 -12.24 -22.38
N ARG A 25 14.11 -13.00 -22.95
CA ARG A 25 14.73 -14.18 -22.31
C ARG A 25 15.56 -13.79 -21.10
N ASP A 26 16.35 -12.71 -21.18
CA ASP A 26 17.20 -12.26 -20.08
C ASP A 26 16.39 -11.67 -18.92
N PHE A 27 15.28 -10.99 -19.24
CA PHE A 27 14.30 -10.57 -18.24
C PHE A 27 13.66 -11.77 -17.54
N ARG A 28 13.22 -12.79 -18.29
CA ARG A 28 12.68 -14.03 -17.70
C ARG A 28 13.70 -14.73 -16.80
N ALA A 29 14.94 -14.88 -17.25
CA ALA A 29 16.00 -15.51 -16.47
C ALA A 29 16.32 -14.71 -15.18
N SER A 30 16.40 -13.38 -15.28
CA SER A 30 16.62 -12.50 -14.12
C SER A 30 15.45 -12.54 -13.13
N PHE A 31 14.22 -12.55 -13.64
CA PHE A 31 13.00 -12.68 -12.84
C PHE A 31 13.00 -14.01 -12.08
N ILE A 32 13.22 -15.14 -12.77
CA ILE A 32 13.30 -16.47 -12.14
C ILE A 32 14.40 -16.50 -11.07
N LYS A 33 15.57 -15.89 -11.35
CA LYS A 33 16.67 -15.82 -10.36
C LYS A 33 16.29 -15.00 -9.13
N ARG A 34 15.62 -13.86 -9.29
CA ARG A 34 15.18 -13.00 -8.17
C ARG A 34 14.04 -13.63 -7.38
N CYS A 35 13.06 -14.23 -8.07
CA CYS A 35 11.92 -14.89 -7.45
C CYS A 35 12.28 -16.17 -6.68
N LYS A 36 13.49 -16.73 -6.87
CA LYS A 36 13.97 -17.85 -6.04
C LYS A 36 14.38 -17.44 -4.63
N ASN A 37 14.62 -16.16 -4.38
CA ASN A 37 14.96 -15.69 -3.03
C ASN A 37 13.67 -15.39 -2.25
N GLN A 38 13.24 -16.37 -1.46
CA GLN A 38 12.00 -16.31 -0.70
C GLN A 38 11.99 -15.14 0.30
N ASP A 39 13.07 -14.96 1.09
CA ASP A 39 13.18 -13.87 2.07
C ASP A 39 13.04 -12.47 1.43
N VAL A 40 13.64 -12.27 0.25
CA VAL A 40 13.53 -11.00 -0.48
C VAL A 40 12.11 -10.81 -1.01
N ASN A 41 11.49 -11.86 -1.53
CA ASN A 41 10.11 -11.78 -2.01
C ASN A 41 9.16 -11.43 -0.86
N GLU A 42 9.29 -12.06 0.31
CA GLU A 42 8.45 -11.80 1.48
C GLU A 42 8.56 -10.35 1.93
N LYS A 43 9.77 -9.82 2.05
CA LYS A 43 9.99 -8.39 2.37
C LYS A 43 9.35 -7.48 1.32
N LEU A 44 9.46 -7.85 0.05
CA LEU A 44 8.91 -7.07 -1.04
C LEU A 44 7.37 -7.13 -1.05
N HIS A 45 6.78 -8.30 -0.78
CA HIS A 45 5.34 -8.46 -0.59
C HIS A 45 4.84 -7.61 0.58
N LEU A 46 5.54 -7.64 1.72
CA LEU A 46 5.23 -6.78 2.87
C LEU A 46 5.24 -5.30 2.47
N ILE A 47 6.30 -4.84 1.80
CA ILE A 47 6.40 -3.45 1.32
C ILE A 47 5.24 -3.11 0.38
N ARG A 48 4.85 -4.01 -0.53
CA ARG A 48 3.71 -3.79 -1.43
C ARG A 48 2.40 -3.66 -0.67
N THR A 49 2.14 -4.54 0.28
CA THR A 49 0.94 -4.50 1.12
C THR A 49 0.89 -3.21 1.94
N LEU A 50 1.99 -2.85 2.60
CA LEU A 50 2.08 -1.61 3.37
C LEU A 50 1.87 -0.38 2.48
N ASN A 51 2.47 -0.34 1.30
CA ASN A 51 2.28 0.75 0.35
C ASN A 51 0.83 0.84 -0.16
N SER A 52 0.16 -0.29 -0.43
CA SER A 52 -1.25 -0.26 -0.83
C SER A 52 -2.14 0.24 0.31
N THR A 53 -1.87 -0.19 1.54
CA THR A 53 -2.61 0.27 2.72
C THR A 53 -2.38 1.77 2.95
N LEU A 54 -1.14 2.24 2.83
CA LEU A 54 -0.79 3.65 2.95
C LEU A 54 -1.55 4.48 1.91
N LYS A 55 -1.51 4.07 0.64
CA LYS A 55 -2.23 4.77 -0.44
C LYS A 55 -3.73 4.82 -0.22
N ALA A 56 -4.33 3.74 0.29
CA ALA A 56 -5.74 3.73 0.63
C ALA A 56 -6.04 4.75 1.74
N LYS A 57 -5.20 4.84 2.78
CA LYS A 57 -5.36 5.82 3.86
C LYS A 57 -5.09 7.25 3.43
N GLU A 58 -4.14 7.49 2.53
CA GLU A 58 -3.94 8.81 1.92
C GLU A 58 -5.17 9.25 1.13
N ALA A 59 -5.79 8.35 0.36
CA ALA A 59 -7.02 8.64 -0.37
C ALA A 59 -8.20 8.94 0.57
N ASP A 60 -8.35 8.19 1.66
CA ASP A 60 -9.34 8.45 2.70
C ASP A 60 -9.16 9.87 3.29
N LEU A 61 -7.91 10.24 3.61
CA LEU A 61 -7.59 11.57 4.16
C LEU A 61 -7.91 12.70 3.17
N LEU A 62 -7.52 12.55 1.91
CA LEU A 62 -7.83 13.54 0.86
C LEU A 62 -9.34 13.73 0.69
N THR A 63 -10.12 12.65 0.83
CA THR A 63 -11.58 12.69 0.74
C THR A 63 -12.21 13.49 1.87
N ILE A 64 -11.63 13.42 3.08
CA ILE A 64 -12.05 14.23 4.23
C ILE A 64 -11.60 15.69 4.06
N GLU A 65 -10.34 15.90 3.66
CA GLU A 65 -9.76 17.22 3.42
C GLU A 65 -10.60 18.01 2.40
N GLN A 66 -11.07 17.37 1.33
CA GLN A 66 -11.93 17.98 0.33
C GLN A 66 -13.15 18.70 0.94
N VAL A 67 -13.76 18.14 1.98
CA VAL A 67 -14.93 18.73 2.65
C VAL A 67 -14.51 19.77 3.67
N LEU A 68 -13.42 19.53 4.40
CA LEU A 68 -12.90 20.46 5.40
C LEU A 68 -12.35 21.75 4.78
N SER A 69 -11.83 21.68 3.55
CA SER A 69 -11.28 22.81 2.82
C SER A 69 -12.32 23.63 2.06
N ASP A 70 -13.59 23.20 1.99
CA ASP A 70 -14.65 23.92 1.27
C ASP A 70 -15.37 24.91 2.21
N PRO A 71 -15.10 26.23 2.10
CA PRO A 71 -15.72 27.23 2.97
C PRO A 71 -17.21 27.45 2.66
N ASP A 72 -17.67 27.09 1.46
CA ASP A 72 -19.04 27.30 0.98
C ASP A 72 -19.84 25.97 0.99
N LEU A 73 -19.41 25.01 1.83
CA LEU A 73 -20.02 23.71 1.92
C LEU A 73 -21.50 23.82 2.34
N THR A 74 -22.39 23.42 1.44
CA THR A 74 -23.83 23.42 1.69
C THR A 74 -24.29 22.08 2.29
N SER A 75 -25.35 22.12 3.12
CA SER A 75 -25.96 20.92 3.72
C SER A 75 -26.32 19.80 2.71
N PRO A 76 -26.95 20.07 1.55
CA PRO A 76 -27.24 19.00 0.58
C PRO A 76 -25.96 18.36 0.04
N ARG A 77 -24.93 19.15 -0.27
CA ARG A 77 -23.65 18.66 -0.79
C ARG A 77 -22.91 17.80 0.24
N PHE A 78 -22.95 18.21 1.52
CA PHE A 78 -22.39 17.40 2.60
C PHE A 78 -23.11 16.06 2.75
N ARG A 79 -24.43 16.03 2.55
CA ARG A 79 -25.22 14.79 2.62
C ARG A 79 -24.86 13.82 1.51
N GLU A 80 -24.75 14.31 0.27
CA GLU A 80 -24.30 13.50 -0.87
C GLU A 80 -22.89 12.94 -0.63
N TRP A 81 -21.96 13.77 -0.13
CA TRP A 81 -20.63 13.31 0.23
C TRP A 81 -20.67 12.26 1.35
N LYS A 82 -21.51 12.46 2.36
CA LYS A 82 -21.68 11.52 3.48
C LYS A 82 -22.16 10.16 3.00
N ASP A 83 -23.15 10.14 2.10
CA ASP A 83 -23.72 8.91 1.55
C ASP A 83 -22.68 8.17 0.71
N ALA A 84 -21.91 8.88 -0.13
CA ALA A 84 -20.82 8.32 -0.92
C ALA A 84 -19.67 7.75 -0.06
N ASN A 85 -19.43 8.31 1.13
CA ASN A 85 -18.32 7.96 2.02
C ASN A 85 -18.76 7.22 3.29
N THR A 86 -19.95 6.60 3.26
CA THR A 86 -20.48 5.78 4.35
C THR A 86 -19.47 4.77 4.93
N PRO A 87 -18.73 3.96 4.13
CA PRO A 87 -17.80 2.98 4.70
C PRO A 87 -16.64 3.62 5.45
N LEU A 88 -16.10 4.74 4.95
CA LEU A 88 -15.05 5.52 5.60
C LEU A 88 -15.53 6.04 6.95
N LEU A 89 -16.74 6.61 7.00
CA LEU A 89 -17.32 7.13 8.23
C LEU A 89 -17.58 6.03 9.26
N GLN A 90 -18.05 4.86 8.83
CA GLN A 90 -18.23 3.72 9.72
C GLN A 90 -16.90 3.26 10.31
N GLU A 91 -15.83 3.19 9.52
CA GLU A 91 -14.49 2.85 10.00
C GLU A 91 -13.99 3.86 11.04
N ILE A 92 -14.19 5.16 10.80
CA ILE A 92 -13.82 6.24 11.73
C ILE A 92 -14.59 6.09 13.05
N CYS A 93 -15.91 5.88 12.99
CA CYS A 93 -16.74 5.67 14.18
C CYS A 93 -16.29 4.45 14.98
N LEU A 94 -16.03 3.33 14.31
CA LEU A 94 -15.53 2.11 14.96
C LEU A 94 -14.19 2.35 15.64
N LYS A 95 -13.23 3.01 14.98
CA LYS A 95 -11.93 3.33 15.58
C LYS A 95 -12.07 4.23 16.80
N HIS A 96 -12.94 5.24 16.74
CA HIS A 96 -13.21 6.11 17.87
C HIS A 96 -13.77 5.34 19.07
N VAL A 97 -14.73 4.42 18.85
CA VAL A 97 -15.27 3.57 19.92
C VAL A 97 -14.19 2.72 20.58
N HIS A 98 -13.30 2.10 19.79
CA HIS A 98 -12.18 1.32 20.34
C HIS A 98 -11.20 2.19 21.15
N GLN A 99 -10.92 3.41 20.70
CA GLN A 99 -10.05 4.34 21.43
C GLN A 99 -10.67 4.77 22.76
N VAL A 100 -11.96 5.10 22.78
CA VAL A 100 -12.67 5.47 24.00
C VAL A 100 -12.75 4.28 24.98
N ALA A 101 -13.03 3.08 24.49
CA ALA A 101 -13.07 1.88 25.32
C ALA A 101 -11.70 1.55 25.95
N ALA A 102 -10.61 1.76 25.22
CA ALA A 102 -9.25 1.57 25.72
C ALA A 102 -8.84 2.58 26.82
N GLN A 103 -9.50 3.74 26.88
CA GLN A 103 -9.22 4.77 27.90
C GLN A 103 -10.03 4.58 29.19
N VAL A 104 -11.15 3.84 29.15
CA VAL A 104 -12.06 3.66 30.30
C VAL A 104 -11.70 2.43 31.15
N GLU A 105 -10.95 1.45 30.63
CA GLU A 105 -10.62 0.20 31.36
C GLU A 105 -9.13 -0.18 31.26
N PRO A 106 -8.25 0.35 32.14
CA PRO A 106 -6.84 -0.02 32.14
C PRO A 106 -6.54 -1.41 32.75
N SER A 107 -7.53 -2.12 33.32
CA SER A 107 -7.25 -3.31 34.17
C SER A 107 -7.50 -4.69 33.52
N ALA A 108 -8.30 -4.82 32.46
CA ALA A 108 -8.65 -6.14 31.90
C ALA A 108 -8.33 -6.35 30.40
N ALA A 109 -8.04 -5.29 29.65
CA ALA A 109 -7.93 -5.37 28.17
C ALA A 109 -6.60 -5.94 27.65
N ALA A 110 -5.54 -5.96 28.46
CA ALA A 110 -4.21 -6.43 28.03
C ALA A 110 -4.20 -7.92 27.63
N ALA A 111 -5.10 -8.75 28.17
CA ALA A 111 -5.19 -10.17 27.82
C ALA A 111 -5.91 -10.42 26.48
N ASN A 112 -6.91 -9.58 26.13
CA ASN A 112 -7.73 -9.80 24.93
C ASN A 112 -7.14 -9.19 23.65
N ALA A 113 -6.31 -8.13 23.75
CA ALA A 113 -5.69 -7.52 22.57
C ALA A 113 -4.66 -8.44 21.89
N ILE A 114 -4.02 -9.34 22.66
CA ILE A 114 -3.06 -10.32 22.14
C ILE A 114 -3.77 -11.48 21.43
N ALA A 115 -5.03 -11.79 21.81
CA ALA A 115 -5.76 -12.92 21.25
C ALA A 115 -6.40 -12.63 19.88
N VAL A 116 -6.72 -11.36 19.56
CA VAL A 116 -7.46 -11.01 18.33
C VAL A 116 -6.55 -10.78 17.12
N SER A 117 -5.24 -10.54 17.30
CA SER A 117 -4.31 -10.28 16.19
C SER A 117 -3.68 -11.53 15.57
N PHE A 118 -3.94 -12.73 16.12
CA PHE A 118 -3.39 -14.00 15.63
C PHE A 118 -4.42 -14.88 14.90
N VAL A 119 -5.31 -14.29 14.10
CA VAL A 119 -6.04 -15.10 13.10
C VAL A 119 -5.16 -15.19 11.85
N GLU A 120 -4.34 -16.24 11.82
CA GLU A 120 -3.62 -16.72 10.65
C GLU A 120 -4.58 -16.84 9.46
N THR A 121 -4.42 -15.99 8.44
CA THR A 121 -4.78 -16.38 7.07
C THR A 121 -3.55 -17.05 6.47
N SER A 122 -3.43 -18.36 6.72
CA SER A 122 -2.59 -19.25 5.94
C SER A 122 -3.21 -19.47 4.56
N LEU A 123 -2.44 -19.17 3.51
CA LEU A 123 -2.54 -19.73 2.16
C LEU A 123 -1.13 -20.09 1.71
#